data_AF-A0A843G6B7-F1
#
_entry.id   AF-A0A843G6B7-F1
#
_cell.length_a   1.000
_cell.length_b   1.000
_cell.length_c   1.000
_cell.angle_alpha   90.00
_cell.angle_beta   90.00
_cell.angle_gamma   90.00
#
_symmetry.space_group_name_H-M   'P 1'
#
loop_
_entity.id
_entity.type
_entity.pdbx_description
1 polymer ?
#
loop_
_entity_poly.entity_id
_entity_poly.type
_entity_poly.pdbx_seq_one_letter_code
_entity_poly.pdbx_strand_id
1 'polypeptide(L)'
;MGKRRLPCGKIMNRYFSLTGPEMNFKKEELIVINKVIKKLSHLNGMQIGEYSLRDGPVKKTEADEIIDYELVFSRKSNDHDKVYVKIG
;
A
#
# COMPACT_ATOMS: atom_id res chain seq x y z
N MET A 1 12.14 19.79 -2.16
CA MET A 1 11.74 18.36 -2.14
C MET A 1 12.88 17.53 -1.60
N GLY A 2 12.64 16.68 -0.59
CA GLY A 2 13.67 15.76 -0.07
C GLY A 2 13.63 14.44 -0.83
N LYS A 3 14.73 14.04 -1.46
CA LYS A 3 14.87 12.71 -2.09
C LYS A 3 15.39 11.73 -1.04
N ARG A 4 14.67 10.63 -0.80
CA ARG A 4 15.13 9.55 0.08
C ARG A 4 15.45 8.32 -0.77
N ARG A 5 16.64 7.75 -0.58
CA ARG A 5 17.00 6.45 -1.17
C ARG A 5 16.35 5.35 -0.34
N LEU A 6 15.58 4.50 -1.00
CA LEU A 6 14.88 3.38 -0.40
C LEU A 6 15.83 2.18 -0.23
N PRO A 7 15.55 1.27 0.72
CA PRO A 7 16.32 0.02 0.87
C PRO A 7 16.36 -0.83 -0.41
N CYS A 8 15.38 -0.70 -1.30
CA CYS A 8 15.34 -1.37 -2.61
C CYS A 8 16.16 -0.66 -3.71
N GLY A 9 16.96 0.35 -3.36
CA GLY A 9 17.80 1.10 -4.30
C GLY A 9 17.09 2.20 -5.08
N LYS A 10 15.74 2.23 -5.06
CA LYS A 10 14.91 3.25 -5.73
C LYS A 10 14.93 4.59 -4.99
N ILE A 11 14.68 5.68 -5.72
CA ILE A 11 14.51 7.03 -5.15
C ILE A 11 13.01 7.26 -4.91
N MET A 12 12.64 7.71 -3.71
CA MET A 12 11.27 8.10 -3.42
C MET A 12 11.15 9.63 -3.39
N ASN A 13 10.32 10.17 -4.26
CA ASN A 13 9.90 11.57 -4.22
C ASN A 13 8.79 11.70 -3.17
N ARG A 14 8.97 12.61 -2.20
CA ARG A 14 7.93 12.93 -1.21
C ARG A 14 7.05 14.05 -1.77
N TYR A 15 5.76 13.75 -1.93
CA TYR A 15 4.74 14.72 -2.29
C TYR A 15 3.94 15.12 -1.05
N PHE A 16 3.53 16.38 -1.00
CA PHE A 16 2.61 16.90 0.00
C PHE A 16 1.31 17.28 -0.71
N SER A 17 0.17 16.88 -0.14
CA SER A 17 -1.11 17.30 -0.68
C SER A 17 -1.27 18.81 -0.52
N LEU A 18 -1.82 19.47 -1.56
CA LEU A 18 -2.16 20.89 -1.50
C LEU A 18 -3.47 21.15 -0.75
N THR A 19 -4.30 20.11 -0.61
CA THR A 19 -5.59 20.15 0.07
C THR A 19 -5.66 19.09 1.17
N GLY A 20 -6.42 19.37 2.22
CA GLY A 20 -6.71 18.37 3.25
C GLY A 20 -7.55 17.22 2.68
N PRO A 21 -7.38 15.99 3.20
CA PRO A 21 -8.22 14.88 2.77
C PRO A 21 -9.66 15.06 3.26
N GLU A 22 -10.63 14.69 2.44
CA GLU A 22 -12.01 14.55 2.87
C GLU A 22 -12.18 13.28 3.71
N MET A 23 -12.75 13.43 4.91
CA MET A 23 -12.86 12.36 5.90
C MET A 23 -14.29 11.80 5.98
N ASN A 24 -14.90 11.53 4.83
CA ASN A 24 -16.25 10.99 4.74
C ASN A 24 -16.21 9.48 4.43
N PHE A 25 -15.98 8.68 5.47
CA PHE A 25 -15.86 7.22 5.35
C PHE A 25 -17.16 6.50 5.69
N LYS A 26 -17.45 5.44 4.95
CA LYS A 26 -18.49 4.47 5.30
C LYS A 26 -18.09 3.72 6.57
N LYS A 27 -19.09 3.15 7.25
CA LYS A 27 -18.87 2.39 8.49
C LYS A 27 -17.92 1.20 8.28
N GLU A 28 -18.05 0.51 7.15
CA GLU A 28 -17.22 -0.63 6.77
C GLU A 28 -15.77 -0.23 6.55
N GLU A 29 -15.55 0.93 5.92
CA GLU A 29 -14.22 1.50 5.69
C GLU A 29 -13.54 1.88 7.01
N LEU A 30 -14.29 2.49 7.93
CA LEU A 30 -13.80 2.83 9.28
C LEU A 30 -13.38 1.59 10.07
N ILE A 31 -14.08 0.46 9.92
CA ILE A 31 -13.70 -0.80 10.58
C ILE A 31 -12.33 -1.26 10.08
N VAL A 32 -12.11 -1.23 8.76
CA VAL A 32 -10.83 -1.63 8.15
C VAL A 32 -9.71 -0.67 8.60
N ILE A 33 -9.94 0.65 8.52
CA ILE A 33 -8.97 1.67 8.94
C ILE A 33 -8.57 1.47 10.41
N ASN A 34 -9.55 1.38 11.32
CA ASN A 34 -9.27 1.19 12.74
C ASN A 34 -8.52 -0.11 13.04
N LYS A 35 -8.84 -1.20 12.33
CA LYS A 35 -8.12 -2.47 12.44
C LYS A 35 -6.66 -2.34 12.02
N VAL A 36 -6.39 -1.62 10.92
CA VAL A 36 -5.03 -1.39 10.42
C VAL A 36 -4.25 -0.47 11.37
N ILE A 37 -4.86 0.63 11.83
CA ILE A 37 -4.25 1.52 12.83
C ILE A 37 -3.87 0.72 14.08
N LYS A 38 -4.79 -0.07 14.64
CA LYS A 38 -4.49 -0.90 15.81
C LYS A 38 -3.35 -1.90 15.57
N LYS A 39 -3.26 -2.45 14.36
CA LYS A 39 -2.19 -3.38 13.98
C LYS A 39 -0.83 -2.69 13.87
N LEU A 40 -0.79 -1.47 13.35
CA LEU A 40 0.47 -0.78 12.99
C LEU A 40 0.84 0.35 13.94
N SER A 41 0.01 0.68 14.94
CA SER A 41 0.22 1.80 15.86
C SER A 41 1.49 1.74 16.69
N HIS A 42 2.07 0.55 16.86
CA HIS A 42 3.34 0.34 17.55
C HIS A 42 4.57 0.69 16.69
N LEU A 43 4.39 0.94 15.38
CA LEU A 43 5.45 1.29 14.45
C LEU A 43 5.63 2.81 14.38
N ASN A 44 6.87 3.26 14.35
CA ASN A 44 7.19 4.67 14.09
C ASN A 44 7.15 4.99 12.57
N GLY A 45 7.22 6.27 12.22
CA GLY A 45 7.12 6.71 10.82
C GLY A 45 8.17 6.11 9.87
N MET A 46 9.35 5.76 10.38
CA MET A 46 10.37 5.08 9.57
C MET A 46 9.96 3.64 9.27
N GLN A 47 9.52 2.91 10.31
CA GLN A 47 9.07 1.52 10.19
C GLN A 47 7.80 1.38 9.35
N ILE A 48 6.86 2.33 9.46
CA ILE A 48 5.68 2.41 8.59
C ILE A 48 6.11 2.57 7.13
N GLY A 49 7.09 3.44 6.87
CA GLY A 49 7.65 3.59 5.52
C GLY A 49 8.19 2.27 4.97
N GLU A 50 8.98 1.54 5.75
CA GLU A 50 9.51 0.22 5.36
C GLU A 50 8.41 -0.84 5.18
N TYR A 51 7.36 -0.81 5.99
CA TYR A 51 6.20 -1.68 5.86
C TYR A 51 5.51 -1.46 4.51
N SER A 52 5.24 -0.20 4.14
CA SER A 52 4.58 0.15 2.87
C SER A 52 5.40 -0.24 1.64
N LEU A 53 6.74 -0.22 1.72
CA LEU A 53 7.61 -0.66 0.61
C LEU A 53 7.52 -2.15 0.31
N ARG A 54 6.98 -2.94 1.23
CA ARG A 54 6.79 -4.39 1.04
C ARG A 54 5.52 -4.73 0.28
N ASP A 55 4.68 -3.74 -0.03
CA ASP A 55 3.41 -3.94 -0.70
C ASP A 55 3.59 -4.47 -2.14
N GLY A 56 2.65 -5.31 -2.57
CA GLY A 56 2.69 -6.01 -3.85
C GLY A 56 2.80 -5.08 -5.06
N PRO A 57 1.93 -4.06 -5.20
CA PRO A 57 2.00 -3.08 -6.27
C PRO A 57 3.34 -2.33 -6.30
N VAL A 58 3.84 -1.90 -5.14
CA VAL A 58 5.11 -1.17 -5.01
C VAL A 58 6.28 -2.02 -5.53
N LYS A 59 6.28 -3.32 -5.24
CA LYS A 59 7.30 -4.25 -5.73
C LYS A 59 7.23 -4.47 -7.24
N LYS A 60 6.03 -4.42 -7.83
CA LYS A 60 5.78 -4.68 -9.25
C LYS A 60 5.92 -3.45 -10.13
N THR A 61 5.74 -2.26 -9.56
CA THR A 61 5.93 -0.99 -10.26
C THR A 61 7.40 -0.79 -10.58
N GLU A 62 7.76 -0.28 -11.76
CA GLU A 62 9.15 0.05 -12.08
C GLU A 62 9.62 1.31 -11.32
N ALA A 63 10.84 1.79 -11.57
CA ALA A 63 11.28 3.06 -11.01
C ALA A 63 10.63 4.21 -11.80
N ASP A 64 10.23 5.28 -11.12
CA ASP A 64 9.62 6.48 -11.72
C ASP A 64 8.28 6.27 -12.47
N GLU A 65 7.66 5.10 -12.30
CA GLU A 65 6.33 4.77 -12.85
C GLU A 65 5.20 4.99 -11.84
N ILE A 66 3.99 5.23 -12.35
CA ILE A 66 2.76 5.31 -11.52
C ILE A 66 2.46 3.92 -10.95
N ILE A 67 2.22 3.85 -9.64
CA ILE A 67 1.82 2.59 -8.99
C ILE A 67 0.42 2.21 -9.46
N ASP A 68 0.32 1.11 -10.19
CA ASP A 68 -0.95 0.50 -10.55
C ASP A 68 -1.47 -0.36 -9.39
N TYR A 69 -2.50 0.13 -8.70
CA TYR A 69 -3.12 -0.58 -7.58
C TYR A 69 -3.98 -1.78 -8.01
N GLU A 70 -4.32 -1.91 -9.30
CA GLU A 70 -4.96 -3.15 -9.79
C GLU A 70 -4.01 -4.35 -9.70
N LEU A 71 -2.70 -4.10 -9.60
CA LEU A 71 -1.69 -5.14 -9.36
C LEU A 71 -1.76 -5.78 -7.97
N VAL A 72 -2.58 -5.26 -7.05
CA VAL A 72 -2.90 -5.96 -5.79
C VAL A 72 -3.53 -7.32 -6.08
N PHE A 73 -4.33 -7.41 -7.14
CA PHE A 73 -5.06 -8.62 -7.50
C PHE A 73 -4.29 -9.54 -8.45
N SER A 74 -3.20 -9.07 -9.06
CA SER A 74 -2.41 -9.91 -9.97
C SER A 74 -1.61 -10.96 -9.18
N ARG A 75 -1.92 -12.24 -9.42
CA ARG A 75 -1.17 -13.37 -8.87
C ARG A 75 -0.06 -13.75 -9.84
N LYS A 76 1.11 -14.15 -9.33
CA LYS A 76 2.06 -14.89 -10.16
C LYS A 76 1.41 -16.24 -10.45
N SER A 77 1.50 -16.71 -11.69
CA SER A 77 0.90 -17.95 -12.21
C SER A 77 1.24 -19.23 -11.44
N ASN A 78 2.16 -19.18 -10.47
CA ASN A 78 2.67 -20.34 -9.75
C ASN A 78 2.10 -20.50 -8.32
N ASP A 79 1.32 -19.53 -7.80
CA ASP A 79 0.67 -19.67 -6.50
C ASP A 79 -0.74 -20.25 -6.68
N HIS A 80 -0.81 -21.58 -6.65
CA HIS A 80 -2.00 -22.42 -6.80
C HIS A 80 -2.98 -22.36 -5.61
N ASP A 81 -3.21 -21.19 -5.01
CA ASP A 81 -4.22 -21.05 -3.96
C ASP A 81 -5.60 -20.83 -4.60
N LYS A 82 -6.29 -21.95 -4.87
CA LYS A 82 -7.67 -21.99 -5.36
C LYS A 82 -8.60 -21.28 -4.37
N VAL A 83 -9.14 -20.13 -4.77
CA VAL A 83 -10.29 -19.51 -4.11
C VAL A 83 -11.53 -19.93 -4.87
N TYR A 84 -12.39 -20.74 -4.24
CA TYR A 84 -13.70 -21.04 -4.78
C TYR A 84 -14.61 -19.84 -4.52
N VAL A 85 -15.01 -19.15 -5.59
CA VAL A 85 -16.15 -18.22 -5.53
C VAL A 85 -17.39 -19.05 -5.82
N LYS A 86 -18.18 -19.32 -4.79
CA LYS A 86 -19.51 -19.91 -4.93
C LYS A 86 -20.46 -18.80 -5.36
N ILE A 87 -20.79 -18.76 -6.64
CA ILE A 87 -21.92 -17.96 -7.14
C ILE A 87 -23.17 -18.79 -6.86
N GLY A 88 -24.04 -18.25 -6.00
CA GLY A 88 -25.40 -18.76 -5.83
C GLY A 88 -26.30 -18.27 -6.96
#